data_AF-A0A2H9TEK9-F1
#
_entry.id   AF-A0A2H9TEK9-F1
#
_cell.length_a   1.000
_cell.length_b   1.000
_cell.length_c   1.000
_cell.angle_alpha   90.00
_cell.angle_beta   90.00
_cell.angle_gamma   90.00
#
_symmetry.space_group_name_H-M   'P 1'
#
loop_
_entity.id
_entity.type
_entity.pdbx_description
1 polymer ?
#
loop_
_entity_poly.entity_id
_entity_poly.type
_entity_poly.pdbx_seq_one_letter_code
_entity_poly.pdbx_strand_id
1 'polypeptide(L)'
;MRQIDSKKGMTEFFEKNLPKVQNAEEIYAVLLNQGYPKSMINEGYNQALTNIQKRKEVVMKTEVSQPKMEIETFQPEKKKSFFGRIFRKN
;
A
#
# COMPACT_ATOMS: atom_id res chain seq x y z
N MET A 1 -14.25 -3.15 25.29
CA MET A 1 -13.32 -3.70 24.27
C MET A 1 -14.17 -4.45 23.25
N ARG A 2 -13.77 -4.56 21.97
CA ARG A 2 -14.45 -5.50 21.05
C ARG A 2 -14.08 -6.92 21.46
N GLN A 3 -15.08 -7.79 21.64
CA GLN A 3 -14.82 -9.22 21.75
C GLN A 3 -14.45 -9.74 20.35
N ILE A 4 -13.50 -10.67 20.30
CA ILE A 4 -13.03 -11.30 19.06
C ILE A 4 -13.61 -12.70 19.02
N ASP A 5 -14.83 -12.81 18.52
CA ASP A 5 -15.65 -14.02 18.64
C ASP A 5 -15.34 -15.10 17.58
N SER A 6 -14.38 -14.84 16.69
CA SER A 6 -14.04 -15.73 15.59
C SER A 6 -12.57 -15.66 15.19
N LYS A 7 -12.05 -16.78 14.65
CA LYS A 7 -10.70 -16.87 14.07
C LYS A 7 -10.44 -15.76 13.04
N LYS A 8 -11.43 -15.49 12.17
CA LYS A 8 -11.38 -14.39 11.19
C LYS A 8 -11.19 -13.02 11.85
N GLY A 9 -11.94 -12.74 12.92
CA GLY A 9 -11.78 -11.50 13.68
C GLY A 9 -10.39 -11.36 14.32
N MET A 10 -9.78 -12.47 14.74
CA MET A 10 -8.41 -12.48 15.28
C MET A 10 -7.38 -12.17 14.19
N THR A 11 -7.52 -12.78 13.01
CA THR A 11 -6.69 -12.47 11.83
C THR A 11 -6.82 -11.00 11.42
N GLU A 12 -8.04 -10.47 11.31
CA GLU A 12 -8.28 -9.04 10.99
C GLU A 12 -7.72 -8.09 12.06
N PHE A 13 -7.80 -8.46 13.33
CA PHE A 13 -7.20 -7.70 14.43
C PHE A 13 -5.67 -7.66 14.31
N PHE A 14 -5.02 -8.78 14.03
CA PHE A 14 -3.57 -8.80 13.80
C PHE A 14 -3.18 -8.03 12.54
N GLU A 15 -3.88 -8.21 11.41
CA GLU A 15 -3.60 -7.45 10.18
C GLU A 15 -3.66 -5.94 10.37
N LYS A 16 -4.59 -5.45 11.20
CA LYS A 16 -4.78 -4.02 11.48
C LYS A 16 -3.74 -3.43 12.44
N ASN A 17 -3.20 -4.23 13.36
CA ASN A 17 -2.35 -3.75 14.45
C ASN A 17 -0.86 -4.09 14.26
N LEU A 18 -0.50 -5.24 13.66
CA LEU A 18 0.90 -5.61 13.39
C LEU A 18 1.71 -4.53 12.63
N PRO A 19 1.16 -3.80 11.64
CA PRO A 19 1.89 -2.73 10.97
C PRO A 19 2.05 -1.45 11.81
N LYS A 20 1.44 -1.38 13.00
CA LYS A 20 1.35 -0.17 13.84
C LYS A 20 2.09 -0.28 15.16
N VAL A 21 2.31 -1.49 15.66
CA VAL A 21 3.12 -1.73 16.86
C VAL A 21 4.58 -1.92 16.50
N GLN A 22 5.47 -1.47 17.39
CA GLN A 22 6.90 -1.82 17.30
C GLN A 22 7.15 -3.25 17.78
N ASN A 23 6.31 -3.80 18.66
CA ASN A 23 6.46 -5.14 19.21
C ASN A 23 5.17 -5.98 19.05
N ALA A 24 5.26 -7.13 18.37
CA ALA A 24 4.16 -8.07 18.23
C ALA A 24 3.90 -8.89 19.51
N GLU A 25 4.92 -9.07 20.36
CA GLU A 25 4.83 -9.82 21.62
C GLU A 25 3.92 -9.11 22.63
N GLU A 26 3.86 -7.78 22.61
CA GLU A 26 2.93 -7.00 23.44
C GLU A 26 1.48 -7.28 23.06
N ILE A 27 1.15 -7.32 21.76
CA ILE A 27 -0.20 -7.70 21.30
C ILE A 27 -0.51 -9.13 21.77
N TYR A 28 0.44 -10.05 21.63
CA TYR A 28 0.29 -11.43 22.05
C TYR A 28 -0.02 -11.54 23.55
N ALA A 29 0.77 -10.86 24.39
CA ALA A 29 0.58 -10.83 25.85
C ALA A 29 -0.76 -10.18 26.25
N VAL A 30 -1.18 -9.09 25.59
CA VAL A 30 -2.48 -8.46 25.83
C VAL A 30 -3.64 -9.41 25.52
N LEU A 31 -3.58 -10.16 24.41
CA LEU A 31 -4.63 -11.12 24.06
C LEU A 31 -4.67 -12.32 25.02
N LEU A 32 -3.52 -12.80 25.50
CA LEU A 32 -3.47 -13.81 26.56
C LEU A 32 -4.10 -13.31 27.86
N ASN A 33 -3.77 -12.10 28.29
CA ASN A 33 -4.31 -11.49 29.50
C ASN A 33 -5.82 -11.19 29.40
N GLN A 34 -6.34 -11.03 28.17
CA GLN A 34 -7.77 -10.93 27.89
C GLN A 34 -8.49 -12.29 27.85
N GLY A 35 -7.78 -13.41 28.06
CA GLY A 35 -8.35 -14.75 28.12
C GLY A 35 -8.55 -15.44 26.78
N TYR A 36 -8.00 -14.91 25.67
CA TYR A 36 -8.12 -15.57 24.37
C TYR A 36 -7.28 -16.85 24.31
N PRO A 37 -7.79 -17.95 23.69
CA PRO A 37 -7.05 -19.20 23.59
C PRO A 37 -5.75 -19.05 22.80
N LYS A 38 -4.63 -19.58 23.31
CA LYS A 38 -3.32 -19.61 22.62
C LYS A 38 -3.40 -20.11 21.18
N SER A 39 -4.20 -21.14 20.91
CA SER A 39 -4.43 -21.67 19.56
C SER A 39 -5.03 -20.63 18.61
N MET A 40 -6.08 -19.93 19.06
CA MET A 40 -6.75 -18.88 18.29
C MET A 40 -5.84 -17.68 18.02
N ILE A 41 -5.04 -17.27 19.01
CA ILE A 41 -4.05 -16.21 18.87
C ILE A 41 -2.97 -16.62 17.85
N ASN A 42 -2.38 -17.81 18.00
CA ASN A 42 -1.33 -18.33 17.11
C ASN A 42 -1.81 -18.45 15.66
N GLU A 43 -2.99 -19.02 15.44
CA GLU A 43 -3.57 -19.15 14.10
C GLU A 43 -3.83 -17.78 13.45
N GLY A 44 -4.44 -16.85 14.19
CA GLY A 44 -4.73 -15.50 13.70
C GLY A 44 -3.46 -14.71 13.36
N TYR A 45 -2.43 -14.82 14.20
CA TYR A 45 -1.12 -14.20 13.97
C TYR A 45 -0.43 -14.74 12.71
N ASN A 46 -0.34 -16.07 12.57
CA ASN A 46 0.30 -16.71 11.42
C ASN A 46 -0.43 -16.41 10.10
N GLN A 47 -1.77 -16.39 10.11
CA GLN A 47 -2.56 -15.99 8.95
C GLN A 47 -2.36 -14.51 8.59
N ALA A 48 -2.35 -13.62 9.58
CA ALA A 48 -2.14 -12.20 9.36
C ALA A 48 -0.75 -11.90 8.79
N LEU A 49 0.32 -12.53 9.32
CA LEU A 49 1.66 -12.45 8.74
C LEU A 49 1.68 -12.90 7.28
N THR A 50 1.08 -14.06 6.99
CA THR A 50 0.99 -14.60 5.61
C THR A 50 0.28 -13.62 4.67
N ASN A 51 -0.81 -13.00 5.12
CA ASN A 51 -1.58 -12.04 4.33
C ASN A 51 -0.84 -10.70 4.13
N ILE A 52 -0.15 -10.20 5.16
CA ILE A 52 0.71 -9.01 5.06
C ILE A 52 1.86 -9.26 4.08
N GLN A 53 2.52 -10.42 4.16
CA GLN A 53 3.62 -10.77 3.26
C GLN A 53 3.14 -10.88 1.81
N LYS A 54 2.03 -11.59 1.54
CA LYS A 54 1.43 -11.65 0.20
C LYS A 54 1.11 -10.26 -0.37
N ARG A 55 0.58 -9.34 0.46
CA ARG A 55 0.32 -7.95 0.03
C ARG A 55 1.61 -7.22 -0.35
N LYS A 56 2.71 -7.37 0.42
CA LYS A 56 4.02 -6.79 0.09
C LYS A 56 4.60 -7.34 -1.22
N GLU A 57 4.53 -8.65 -1.43
CA GLU A 57 5.03 -9.30 -2.66
C GLU A 57 4.26 -8.87 -3.91
N VAL A 58 2.94 -8.64 -3.81
CA VAL A 58 2.14 -8.09 -4.90
C VAL A 58 2.58 -6.66 -5.25
N VAL A 59 2.77 -5.79 -4.26
CA VAL A 59 3.23 -4.40 -4.49
C VAL A 59 4.58 -4.37 -5.21
N MET A 60 5.56 -5.18 -4.78
CA MET A 60 6.86 -5.25 -5.47
C MET A 60 6.76 -5.69 -6.94
N LYS A 61 5.83 -6.58 -7.29
CA LYS A 61 5.58 -6.97 -8.69
C LYS A 61 4.90 -5.86 -9.51
N THR A 62 4.11 -5.00 -8.87
CA THR A 62 3.43 -3.87 -9.53
C THR A 62 4.37 -2.67 -9.73
N GLU A 63 5.30 -2.41 -8.81
CA GLU A 63 6.26 -1.30 -8.93
C GLU A 63 7.29 -1.52 -10.05
N VAL A 64 7.70 -2.77 -10.30
CA VAL A 64 8.62 -3.13 -11.41
C VAL A 64 7.95 -3.03 -12.80
N SER A 65 6.62 -2.92 -12.86
CA SER A 65 5.84 -2.90 -14.11
C SER A 65 5.24 -1.52 -14.44
N GLN A 66 5.84 -0.43 -13.93
CA GLN A 66 5.64 0.91 -14.50
C GLN A 66 6.59 1.10 -15.70
N PRO A 67 6.13 1.00 -16.97
CA PRO A 67 6.91 1.52 -18.08
C PRO A 67 7.03 3.02 -17.88
N LYS A 68 8.25 3.46 -17.59
CA LYS A 68 8.64 4.87 -17.56
C LYS A 68 8.41 5.42 -18.96
N MET A 69 7.23 6.00 -19.20
CA MET A 69 6.94 6.71 -20.45
C MET A 69 7.90 7.90 -20.50
N GLU A 70 9.00 7.72 -21.21
CA GLU A 70 9.83 8.81 -21.68
C GLU A 70 8.96 9.64 -22.62
N ILE A 71 8.41 10.72 -22.06
CA ILE A 71 7.83 11.79 -22.85
C ILE A 71 9.02 12.43 -23.57
N GLU A 72 9.34 11.93 -24.76
CA GLU A 72 10.22 12.62 -25.70
C GLU A 72 9.64 14.03 -25.90
N THR A 73 10.30 15.00 -25.27
CA THR A 73 9.94 16.41 -25.41
C THR A 73 10.37 16.85 -26.80
N PHE A 74 9.47 16.64 -27.76
CA PHE A 74 9.63 17.09 -29.14
C PHE A 74 9.93 18.59 -29.13
N GLN A 75 11.20 18.97 -29.30
CA GLN A 75 11.59 20.37 -29.39
C GLN A 75 11.16 20.88 -30.77
N PRO A 76 10.20 21.81 -30.87
CA PRO A 76 9.96 22.49 -32.14
C PRO A 76 11.18 23.38 -32.42
N GLU A 77 11.96 23.04 -33.45
CA GLU A 77 13.04 23.89 -33.95
C GLU A 77 12.52 25.32 -34.17
N LYS A 78 13.22 26.31 -33.62
CA LYS A 78 12.91 27.73 -33.82
C LYS A 78 13.18 28.16 -35.26
N LYS A 79 12.27 27.85 -36.19
CA LYS A 79 12.29 28.44 -37.54
C LYS A 79 11.90 29.92 -37.48
N LYS A 80 12.69 30.72 -38.19
CA LYS A 80 12.86 32.16 -38.04
C LYS A 80 11.60 32.96 -38.41
N SER A 81 11.43 34.12 -37.77
CA SER A 81 10.43 35.12 -38.15
C SER A 81 10.48 35.46 -39.64
N PHE A 82 9.33 35.46 -40.31
CA PHE A 82 9.16 36.13 -41.59
C PHE A 82 7.69 36.55 -41.78
N PHE A 83 7.48 37.85 -42.00
CA PHE A 83 6.30 38.48 -42.64
C PHE A 83 4.99 38.61 -41.85
N GLY A 84 4.99 39.57 -40.92
CA GLY A 84 3.80 40.30 -40.47
C GLY A 84 3.45 41.50 -41.37
N ARG A 85 2.91 41.24 -42.57
CA ARG A 85 2.17 42.15 -43.48
C ARG A 85 1.19 41.25 -44.22
N ILE A 86 -0.09 41.54 -44.45
CA ILE A 86 -0.92 42.75 -44.39
C ILE A 86 -2.35 42.33 -43.94
N PHE A 87 -3.30 43.17 -43.48
CA PHE A 87 -3.49 44.63 -43.54
C PHE A 87 -4.08 45.17 -42.21
N ARG A 88 -4.22 46.50 -42.08
CA ARG A 88 -5.34 47.13 -41.36
C ARG A 88 -5.88 48.29 -42.20
N LYS A 89 -7.20 48.34 -42.37
CA LYS A 89 -7.97 49.33 -43.14
C LYS A 89 -8.81 50.15 -42.15
N ASN A 90 -9.17 51.38 -42.57
CA ASN A 90 -9.78 52.47 -41.80
C ASN A 90 -8.78 53.19 -40.88
#